data_AF-A0A7C4MUQ0-F1
#
_entry.id   AF-A0A7C4MUQ0-F1
#
_cell.length_a   1.000
_cell.length_b   1.000
_cell.length_c   1.000
_cell.angle_alpha   90.00
_cell.angle_beta   90.00
_cell.angle_gamma   90.00
#
_symmetry.space_group_name_H-M   'P 1'
#
loop_
_entity.id
_entity.type
_entity.pdbx_description
1 polymer ?
#
loop_
_entity_poly.entity_id
_entity_poly.type
_entity_poly.pdbx_seq_one_letter_code
_entity_poly.pdbx_strand_id
1 'polypeptide(L)'
;MSLVGPRPLLMSYLDRYTPEQARRHEVRPGITGWAQVNGRNAISWEEKFKLDVWYVDHASLALDLKILAMTVWKTLRREGISAAGHATMPEFLGSKESTAAEDDEAARLGPPHSEAFGSGGGSSSTEAGL
;
A
#
# COMPACT_ATOMS: atom_id res chain seq x y z
N MET A 1 -5.75 13.66 17.81
CA MET A 1 -7.09 13.17 17.44
C MET A 1 -7.94 14.36 17.08
N SER A 2 -8.51 14.36 15.88
CA SER A 2 -9.51 15.32 15.39
C SER A 2 -10.90 14.67 15.46
N LEU A 3 -11.97 15.46 15.35
CA LEU A 3 -13.33 14.92 15.17
C LEU A 3 -13.53 14.43 13.73
N VAL A 4 -13.00 15.21 12.76
CA VAL A 4 -13.05 14.93 11.32
C VAL A 4 -11.63 14.71 10.79
N GLY A 5 -11.43 13.64 10.03
CA GLY A 5 -10.17 13.29 9.41
C GLY A 5 -10.12 11.83 8.93
N PRO A 6 -9.06 11.42 8.21
CA PRO A 6 -8.87 10.04 7.79
C PRO A 6 -8.89 9.10 9.00
N ARG A 7 -9.55 7.95 8.86
CA ARG A 7 -9.63 6.95 9.93
C ARG A 7 -8.23 6.35 10.18
N PRO A 8 -7.81 6.15 11.44
CA PRO A 8 -6.55 5.46 11.72
C PRO A 8 -6.63 4.02 11.21
N LEU A 9 -5.57 3.57 10.55
CA LEU A 9 -5.41 2.23 10.01
C LEU A 9 -4.28 1.50 10.75
N LEU A 10 -4.13 0.19 10.49
CA LEU A 10 -3.10 -0.63 11.12
C LEU A 10 -1.70 -0.12 10.74
N MET A 11 -0.78 -0.13 11.70
CA MET A 11 0.61 0.29 11.47
C MET A 11 1.32 -0.63 10.47
N SER A 12 0.91 -1.89 10.35
CA SER A 12 1.43 -2.84 9.35
C SER A 12 1.15 -2.44 7.89
N TYR A 13 0.31 -1.42 7.66
CA TYR A 13 0.06 -0.90 6.31
C TYR A 13 1.04 0.20 5.91
N LEU A 14 1.86 0.72 6.83
CA LEU A 14 2.78 1.82 6.54
C LEU A 14 3.72 1.48 5.39
N ASP A 15 4.26 0.26 5.38
CA ASP A 15 5.17 -0.23 4.34
C ASP A 15 4.47 -0.59 3.02
N ARG A 16 3.13 -0.58 3.01
CA ARG A 16 2.29 -0.95 1.85
C ARG A 16 1.75 0.27 1.10
N TYR A 17 1.96 1.48 1.63
CA TYR A 17 1.46 2.70 1.03
C TYR A 17 2.34 3.20 -0.11
N THR A 18 1.69 3.74 -1.14
CA THR A 18 2.38 4.64 -2.06
C THR A 18 2.67 6.00 -1.40
N PRO A 19 3.62 6.79 -1.91
CA PRO A 19 3.88 8.14 -1.39
C PRO A 19 2.62 9.03 -1.37
N GLU A 20 1.72 8.87 -2.35
CA GLU A 20 0.45 9.58 -2.39
C GLU A 20 -0.50 9.13 -1.27
N GLN A 21 -0.65 7.81 -1.06
CA GLN A 21 -1.50 7.28 0.00
C GLN A 21 -1.00 7.68 1.39
N ALA A 22 0.32 7.79 1.56
CA ALA A 22 0.94 8.23 2.82
C ALA A 22 0.57 9.67 3.20
N ARG A 23 0.16 10.52 2.24
CA ARG A 23 -0.30 11.90 2.49
C ARG A 23 -1.51 11.98 3.42
N ARG A 24 -2.29 10.89 3.56
CA ARG A 24 -3.39 10.79 4.55
C ARG A 24 -2.95 11.15 5.99
N HIS A 25 -1.66 11.01 6.30
CA HIS A 25 -1.10 11.28 7.63
C HIS A 25 -0.72 12.76 7.84
N GLU A 26 -0.84 13.62 6.83
CA GLU A 26 -0.59 15.07 6.92
C GLU A 26 -1.60 15.77 7.85
N VAL A 27 -2.78 15.18 8.04
CA VAL A 27 -3.83 15.68 8.94
C VAL A 27 -4.05 14.74 10.13
N ARG A 28 -4.56 15.29 11.23
CA ARG A 28 -4.83 14.49 12.44
C ARG A 28 -5.97 13.49 12.16
N PRO A 29 -5.82 12.22 12.56
CA PRO A 29 -6.86 11.21 12.34
C PRO A 29 -8.16 11.56 13.07
N GLY A 30 -9.28 11.19 12.45
CA GLY A 30 -10.64 11.52 12.87
C GLY A 30 -11.49 10.34 13.32
N ILE A 31 -12.58 10.63 14.04
CA ILE A 31 -13.64 9.65 14.34
C ILE A 31 -14.49 9.40 13.09
N THR A 32 -14.82 10.47 12.37
CA THR A 32 -15.46 10.45 11.05
C THR A 32 -14.56 11.12 10.01
N GLY A 33 -14.87 10.95 8.73
CA GLY A 33 -14.06 11.47 7.64
C GLY A 33 -14.75 11.34 6.29
N TRP A 34 -14.15 11.97 5.27
CA TRP A 34 -14.73 12.03 3.93
C TRP A 34 -14.99 10.66 3.31
N ALA A 35 -14.05 9.71 3.47
CA ALA A 35 -14.25 8.34 3.01
C ALA A 35 -15.38 7.60 3.78
N GLN A 36 -15.55 7.89 5.07
CA GLN A 36 -16.59 7.28 5.92
C GLN A 36 -18.00 7.77 5.58
N VAL A 37 -18.16 8.96 5.00
CA VAL A 37 -19.48 9.46 4.58
C VAL A 37 -19.78 9.12 3.13
N ASN A 38 -18.78 8.96 2.26
CA ASN A 38 -19.00 8.69 0.83
C ASN A 38 -19.03 7.19 0.43
N GLY A 39 -18.52 6.27 1.26
CA GLY A 39 -18.54 4.84 0.89
C GLY A 39 -18.47 3.84 2.03
N ARG A 40 -17.87 4.18 3.18
CA ARG A 40 -17.63 3.24 4.30
C ARG A 40 -16.95 1.96 3.82
N ASN A 41 -17.62 0.82 3.97
CA ASN A 41 -17.13 -0.51 3.62
C ASN A 41 -17.56 -0.94 2.21
N ALA A 42 -18.30 -0.09 1.48
CA ALA A 42 -18.80 -0.39 0.13
C ALA A 42 -17.83 0.04 -1.00
N ILE A 43 -16.73 0.71 -0.64
CA ILE A 43 -15.71 1.19 -1.59
C ILE A 43 -14.41 0.40 -1.41
N SER A 44 -13.63 0.30 -2.48
CA SER A 44 -12.31 -0.33 -2.46
C SER A 44 -11.31 0.44 -1.60
N TRP A 45 -10.18 -0.20 -1.27
CA TRP A 45 -9.07 0.47 -0.57
C TRP A 45 -8.54 1.67 -1.35
N GLU A 46 -8.38 1.55 -2.67
CA GLU A 46 -7.89 2.65 -3.52
C GLU A 46 -8.83 3.85 -3.51
N GLU A 47 -10.13 3.63 -3.62
CA GLU A 47 -11.12 4.72 -3.54
C GLU A 47 -11.11 5.37 -2.16
N LYS A 48 -10.97 4.57 -1.10
CA LYS A 48 -10.87 5.08 0.27
C LYS A 48 -9.63 5.96 0.44
N PHE A 49 -8.48 5.54 -0.09
CA PHE A 49 -7.27 6.37 -0.04
C PHE A 49 -7.40 7.65 -0.85
N LYS A 50 -7.96 7.58 -2.05
CA LYS A 50 -8.23 8.77 -2.87
C LYS A 50 -9.12 9.77 -2.13
N LEU A 51 -10.16 9.30 -1.44
CA LEU A 51 -11.03 10.17 -0.64
C LEU A 51 -10.33 10.74 0.59
N ASP A 52 -9.45 9.97 1.23
CA ASP A 52 -8.66 10.43 2.37
C ASP A 52 -7.63 11.50 1.95
N VAL A 53 -6.94 11.31 0.82
CA VAL A 53 -6.00 12.30 0.24
C VAL A 53 -6.75 13.55 -0.25
N TRP A 54 -7.90 13.37 -0.90
CA TRP A 54 -8.73 14.50 -1.32
C TRP A 54 -9.17 15.36 -0.13
N TYR A 55 -9.49 14.74 1.02
CA TYR A 55 -9.81 15.47 2.23
C TYR A 55 -8.63 16.29 2.74
N VAL A 56 -7.40 15.75 2.70
CA VAL A 56 -6.18 16.48 3.07
C VAL A 56 -6.04 17.75 2.24
N ASP A 57 -6.26 17.66 0.93
CA ASP A 57 -6.13 18.79 0.01
C ASP A 57 -7.25 19.85 0.16
N HIS A 58 -8.43 19.47 0.66
CA HIS A 58 -9.62 20.34 0.71
C HIS A 58 -10.11 20.62 2.14
N ALA A 59 -9.30 20.31 3.15
CA ALA A 59 -9.66 20.44 4.55
C ALA A 59 -10.09 21.88 4.88
N SER A 60 -11.33 22.04 5.32
CA SER A 60 -11.90 23.34 5.71
C SER A 60 -13.00 23.15 6.75
N LEU A 61 -13.23 24.16 7.58
CA LEU A 61 -14.29 24.12 8.60
C LEU A 61 -15.69 23.88 8.00
N ALA A 62 -15.97 24.43 6.82
CA ALA A 62 -17.23 24.21 6.12
C ALA A 62 -17.38 22.74 5.67
N LEU A 63 -16.30 22.13 5.17
CA LEU A 63 -16.29 20.72 4.81
C LEU A 63 -16.47 19.83 6.04
N ASP A 64 -15.82 20.17 7.15
CA ASP A 64 -15.95 19.41 8.41
C ASP A 64 -17.39 19.41 8.92
N LEU A 65 -18.06 20.57 8.94
CA LEU A 65 -19.47 20.67 9.31
C LEU A 65 -20.37 19.83 8.39
N LYS A 66 -20.10 19.84 7.08
CA LYS A 66 -20.81 19.00 6.11
C LYS A 66 -20.60 17.51 6.41
N ILE A 67 -19.38 17.08 6.71
CA ILE A 67 -19.06 15.69 7.06
C ILE A 67 -19.81 15.27 8.32
N LEU A 68 -19.85 16.13 9.34
CA LEU A 68 -20.57 15.86 10.59
C LEU A 68 -22.08 15.71 10.34
N ALA A 69 -22.69 16.61 9.57
CA ALA A 69 -24.11 16.54 9.23
C ALA A 69 -24.45 15.24 8.47
N MET A 70 -23.64 14.87 7.47
CA MET A 70 -23.81 13.61 6.74
C MET A 70 -23.59 12.39 7.64
N THR A 71 -22.67 12.46 8.60
CA THR A 71 -22.41 11.39 9.56
C THR A 71 -23.63 11.15 10.45
N VAL A 72 -24.24 12.21 10.99
CA VAL A 72 -25.46 12.12 11.79
C VAL A 72 -26.60 11.53 10.96
N TRP A 73 -26.81 12.04 9.75
CA TRP A 73 -27.85 11.55 8.83
C TRP A 73 -27.73 10.06 8.54
N LYS A 74 -26.53 9.60 8.15
CA LYS A 74 -26.28 8.18 7.85
C LYS A 74 -26.41 7.28 9.06
N THR A 75 -26.02 7.76 10.23
CA THR A 75 -26.12 7.00 11.48
C THR A 75 -27.57 6.83 11.91
N LEU A 76 -28.40 7.87 11.77
CA LEU A 76 -29.83 7.80 12.04
C LEU A 76 -30.56 6.86 11.06
N ARG A 77 -30.19 6.87 9.77
CA ARG A 77 -30.78 6.00 8.75
C ARG A 77 -30.24 4.57 8.73
N ARG A 78 -29.25 4.25 9.59
CA ARG A 78 -28.54 2.97 9.62
C ARG A 78 -28.00 2.53 8.24
N GLU A 79 -27.64 3.50 7.39
CA GLU A 79 -27.17 3.22 6.03
C GLU A 79 -25.69 2.82 6.01
N GLY A 80 -25.37 1.76 5.26
CA GLY A 80 -23.99 1.32 5.00
C GLY A 80 -23.27 0.68 6.20
N ILE A 81 -24.00 -0.01 7.08
CA ILE A 81 -23.43 -0.72 8.23
C ILE A 81 -22.84 -2.09 7.81
N SER A 82 -23.34 -2.69 6.72
CA SER A 82 -22.90 -4.02 6.25
C SER A 82 -22.50 -3.98 4.77
N ALA A 83 -21.31 -4.46 4.45
CA ALA A 83 -20.95 -4.86 3.09
C ALA A 83 -21.46 -6.29 2.84
N ALA A 84 -21.91 -6.61 1.63
CA ALA A 84 -22.40 -7.96 1.31
C ALA A 84 -21.29 -8.99 1.55
N GLY A 85 -21.44 -9.85 2.57
CA GLY A 85 -20.54 -10.96 2.87
C GLY A 85 -19.45 -10.71 3.91
N HIS A 86 -19.16 -9.46 4.32
CA HIS A 86 -18.15 -9.16 5.34
C HIS A 86 -18.59 -8.06 6.32
N ALA A 87 -18.36 -8.30 7.61
CA ALA A 87 -18.62 -7.30 8.66
C ALA A 87 -17.64 -6.10 8.58
N THR A 88 -16.45 -6.30 8.00
CA THR A 88 -15.39 -5.30 7.83
C THR A 88 -14.74 -5.40 6.46
N MET A 89 -14.05 -4.35 6.01
CA MET A 89 -13.21 -4.44 4.80
C MET A 89 -12.10 -5.50 4.99
N PRO A 90 -11.69 -6.21 3.91
CA PRO A 90 -10.56 -7.14 3.95
C PRO A 90 -9.25 -6.41 4.24
N GLU A 91 -8.21 -7.16 4.64
CA GLU A 91 -6.87 -6.60 4.89
C GLU A 91 -6.32 -5.90 3.63
N PHE A 92 -5.64 -4.77 3.83
CA PHE A 92 -5.00 -4.04 2.74
C PHE A 92 -3.64 -4.67 2.41
N LEU A 93 -3.49 -5.27 1.22
CA LEU A 93 -2.27 -5.98 0.81
C LEU A 93 -1.29 -5.13 -0.05
N GLY A 94 -1.50 -3.82 -0.16
CA GLY A 94 -0.72 -2.94 -1.02
C GLY A 94 -1.33 -2.72 -2.40
N SER A 95 -0.81 -1.73 -3.11
CA SER A 95 -1.22 -1.37 -4.48
C SER A 95 -0.29 -2.02 -5.50
N LYS A 96 -0.85 -2.51 -6.63
CA LYS A 96 -0.12 -3.21 -7.70
C LYS A 96 0.98 -2.38 -8.40
N GLU A 97 1.11 -1.09 -8.09
CA GLU A 97 2.13 -0.21 -8.68
C GLU A 97 3.49 -0.28 -7.93
N SER A 98 3.56 -0.94 -6.78
CA SER A 98 4.77 -0.97 -5.92
C SER A 98 5.80 -2.06 -6.26
N THR A 99 5.50 -2.99 -7.17
CA THR A 99 6.37 -4.17 -7.42
C THR A 99 7.13 -4.15 -8.75
N ALA A 100 7.24 -3.02 -9.44
CA ALA A 100 7.96 -2.95 -10.73
C ALA A 100 9.44 -2.56 -10.63
N ALA A 101 9.98 -2.32 -9.43
CA ALA A 101 11.32 -1.73 -9.27
C ALA A 101 12.41 -2.67 -8.73
N GLU A 102 12.09 -3.87 -8.26
CA GLU A 102 13.07 -4.75 -7.59
C GLU A 102 13.59 -5.92 -8.45
N ASP A 103 13.01 -6.19 -9.62
CA ASP A 103 13.41 -7.32 -10.47
C ASP A 103 14.59 -7.02 -11.43
N ASP A 104 15.08 -5.78 -11.52
CA ASP A 104 16.10 -5.36 -12.52
C ASP A 104 17.55 -5.36 -11.98
N GLU A 105 17.77 -5.62 -10.69
CA GLU A 105 19.14 -5.68 -10.12
C GLU A 105 19.78 -7.07 -10.24
N ALA A 106 18.97 -8.14 -10.16
CA ALA A 106 19.47 -9.51 -10.31
C ALA A 106 19.97 -9.83 -11.75
N ALA A 107 19.52 -9.08 -12.76
CA ALA A 107 19.94 -9.25 -14.15
C ALA A 107 21.22 -8.46 -14.54
N ARG A 108 21.66 -7.50 -13.71
CA ARG A 108 22.87 -6.68 -13.97
C ARG A 108 24.17 -7.32 -13.51
N LEU A 109 24.11 -8.24 -12.55
CA LEU A 109 25.27 -9.04 -12.16
C LEU A 109 25.35 -10.24 -13.10
N GLY A 110 25.96 -10.01 -14.26
CA GLY A 110 26.41 -11.09 -15.15
C GLY A 110 27.23 -12.13 -14.38
N PRO A 111 27.34 -13.36 -14.89
CA PRO A 111 28.03 -14.45 -14.19
C PRO A 111 29.44 -13.99 -13.79
N PRO A 112 29.92 -14.31 -12.58
CA PRO A 112 31.26 -13.93 -12.16
C PRO A 112 32.26 -14.48 -13.18
N HIS A 113 33.02 -13.56 -13.78
CA HIS A 113 34.18 -13.84 -14.61
C HIS A 113 35.07 -14.83 -13.86
N SER A 114 35.08 -16.09 -14.30
CA SER A 114 36.13 -17.05 -13.96
C SER A 114 37.29 -16.78 -14.91
N GLU A 115 38.08 -15.76 -14.58
CA GLU A 115 39.38 -15.60 -15.22
C GLU A 115 40.38 -16.63 -14.68
N ALA A 116 41.06 -17.22 -15.66
CA ALA A 116 42.06 -18.23 -15.55
C ALA A 116 43.21 -17.89 -14.59
N PHE A 117 43.66 -18.91 -13.85
CA PHE A 117 45.07 -19.05 -13.50
C PHE A 117 45.56 -20.39 -14.03
N GLY A 118 46.39 -20.32 -15.07
CA GLY A 118 47.22 -21.45 -15.49
C GLY A 118 48.54 -21.49 -14.70
N SER A 119 49.11 -22.68 -14.53
CA SER A 119 50.53 -22.98 -14.78
C SER A 119 50.94 -24.36 -14.25
N GLY A 120 51.81 -25.04 -15.02
CA GLY A 120 52.66 -26.17 -14.61
C GLY A 120 51.96 -27.53 -14.68
N GLY A 121 52.36 -28.51 -15.49
CA GLY A 121 53.68 -28.85 -16.00
C GLY A 121 54.07 -30.23 -15.45
N GLY A 122 54.27 -31.23 -16.31
CA GLY A 122 54.89 -32.51 -15.91
C GLY A 122 54.37 -33.77 -16.57
N SER A 123 54.94 -34.11 -17.74
CA SER A 123 55.53 -35.42 -18.06
C SER A 123 55.00 -36.69 -17.35
N SER A 124 54.47 -37.65 -18.12
CA SER A 124 55.13 -38.96 -18.41
C SER A 124 54.13 -40.01 -18.91
N SER A 125 54.44 -40.60 -20.07
CA SER A 125 54.47 -42.07 -20.36
C SER A 125 53.18 -42.91 -20.19
N THR A 126 52.85 -43.99 -20.91
CA THR A 126 53.28 -44.74 -22.11
C THR A 126 52.28 -45.93 -22.17
N GLU A 127 51.86 -46.40 -23.37
CA GLU A 127 51.23 -47.73 -23.65
C GLU A 127 49.87 -48.08 -23.00
N ALA A 128 49.02 -49.02 -23.44
CA ALA A 128 48.71 -49.77 -24.67
C ALA A 128 47.51 -50.70 -24.33
N GLY A 129 46.68 -51.06 -25.33
CA GLY A 129 45.62 -52.10 -25.25
C GLY A 129 44.21 -51.53 -25.05
N LEU A 130 43.20 -51.80 -25.89
CA LEU A 130 42.87 -52.92 -26.77
C LEU A 130 42.23 -52.44 -28.09
#